data_AF-A0A349WFY7-F1
#
_entry.id   AF-A0A349WFY7-F1
#
_cell.length_a   1.000
_cell.length_b   1.000
_cell.length_c   1.000
_cell.angle_alpha   90.00
_cell.angle_beta   90.00
_cell.angle_gamma   90.00
#
_symmetry.space_group_name_H-M   'P 1'
#
loop_
_entity.id
_entity.type
_entity.pdbx_description
1 polymer ?
#
loop_
_entity_poly.entity_id
_entity_poly.type
_entity_poly.pdbx_seq_one_letter_code
_entity_poly.pdbx_strand_id
1 'polypeptide(L)' 'MSFNLTTSTQTESLLDAFLEDTSSLDPFEKKWVVTSGKGMRIWMKQAIAERTGISANLCFLSPEQGVWSLA' A
#
# COMPACT_ATOMS: atom_id res chain seq x y z
N MET A 1 1.81 1.58 -20.55
CA MET A 1 1.51 1.49 -19.11
C MET A 1 0.03 1.28 -18.95
N SER A 2 -0.39 0.23 -18.24
CA SER A 2 -1.77 0.07 -17.78
C SER A 2 -1.88 0.64 -16.37
N PHE A 3 -2.91 1.44 -16.12
CA PHE A 3 -3.23 1.91 -14.77
C PHE A 3 -4.51 1.20 -14.33
N ASN A 4 -4.42 0.45 -13.23
CA ASN A 4 -5.56 -0.23 -12.65
C ASN A 4 -6.18 0.68 -11.60
N LEU A 5 -7.49 0.92 -11.71
CA LEU A 5 -8.26 1.70 -10.74
C LEU A 5 -9.29 0.80 -10.07
N THR A 6 -9.12 0.58 -8.78
CA THR A 6 -10.04 -0.20 -7.95
C THR A 6 -10.85 0.76 -7.06
N THR A 7 -12.17 0.58 -7.03
CA THR A 7 -13.09 1.42 -6.26
C THR A 7 -13.91 0.59 -5.29
N SER A 8 -14.15 1.09 -4.08
CA SER A 8 -15.02 0.48 -3.07
C SER A 8 -15.63 1.55 -2.18
N THR A 9 -16.74 1.21 -1.54
CA THR A 9 -17.37 2.01 -0.47
C THR A 9 -16.74 1.74 0.91
N GLN A 10 -15.92 0.70 1.04
CA GLN A 10 -15.25 0.31 2.28
C GLN A 10 -13.74 0.23 2.07
N THR A 11 -12.97 0.89 2.94
CA THR A 11 -11.50 0.91 2.89
C THR A 11 -10.90 -0.48 3.06
N GLU A 12 -11.53 -1.35 3.87
CA GLU A 12 -11.07 -2.72 4.09
C GLU A 12 -11.04 -3.54 2.80
N SER A 13 -12.07 -3.42 1.95
CA SER A 13 -12.10 -4.13 0.67
C SER A 13 -11.01 -3.64 -0.30
N LEU A 14 -10.64 -2.35 -0.25
CA LEU A 14 -9.51 -1.83 -1.03
C LEU A 14 -8.17 -2.36 -0.51
N LEU A 15 -8.08 -2.58 0.80
CA LEU A 15 -6.89 -3.18 1.41
C LEU A 15 -6.73 -4.64 1.01
N ASP A 16 -7.81 -5.40 0.99
CA ASP A 16 -7.79 -6.80 0.55
C ASP A 16 -7.35 -6.90 -0.92
N ALA A 17 -7.93 -6.07 -1.80
CA ALA A 17 -7.51 -5.99 -3.21
C ALA A 17 -6.03 -5.58 -3.35
N PHE A 18 -5.55 -4.63 -2.54
CA PHE A 18 -4.14 -4.24 -2.51
C PHE A 18 -3.21 -5.38 -2.09
N LEU A 19 -3.63 -6.23 -1.14
CA LEU A 19 -2.84 -7.38 -0.69
C LEU A 19 -2.76 -8.46 -1.75
N GLU A 20 -3.85 -8.70 -2.49
CA GLU A 20 -3.86 -9.61 -3.64
C GLU A 20 -2.91 -9.13 -4.73
N ASP A 21 -3.04 -7.85 -5.15
CA ASP A 21 -2.24 -7.25 -6.21
C ASP A 21 -0.75 -7.15 -5.87
N THR A 22 -0.42 -6.98 -4.59
CA THR A 22 0.97 -6.88 -4.14
C THR A 22 1.53 -8.18 -3.61
N SER A 23 0.79 -9.29 -3.66
CA SER A 23 1.31 -10.58 -3.20
C SER A 23 2.60 -10.92 -3.94
N SER A 24 3.70 -11.09 -3.18
CA SER A 24 5.02 -11.40 -3.73
C SER A 24 5.60 -12.58 -2.97
N LEU A 25 6.36 -13.40 -3.70
CA LEU A 25 7.11 -14.53 -3.13
C LEU A 25 8.41 -14.07 -2.46
N ASP A 26 8.90 -12.87 -2.77
CA ASP A 26 10.13 -12.32 -2.16
C ASP A 26 9.81 -11.51 -0.90
N PRO A 27 10.21 -11.98 0.30
CA PRO A 27 9.95 -11.29 1.55
C PRO A 27 10.73 -9.98 1.71
N PHE A 28 11.76 -9.72 0.90
CA PHE A 28 12.58 -8.50 0.96
C PHE A 28 12.17 -7.44 -0.07
N GLU A 29 11.22 -7.75 -0.95
CA GLU A 29 10.75 -6.81 -1.94
C GLU A 29 10.13 -5.56 -1.27
N LYS A 30 10.64 -4.39 -1.64
CA LYS A 30 10.11 -3.12 -1.16
C LYS A 30 8.85 -2.77 -1.91
N LYS A 31 7.77 -2.51 -1.19
CA LYS A 31 6.49 -2.09 -1.75
C LYS A 31 6.28 -0.61 -1.51
N TRP A 32 6.08 0.14 -2.60
CA TRP A 32 5.85 1.57 -2.52
C TRP A 32 4.36 1.87 -2.45
N VAL A 33 3.97 2.71 -1.49
CA VAL A 33 2.57 3.11 -1.27
C VAL A 33 2.50 4.63 -1.16
N VAL A 34 1.69 5.25 -2.00
CA VAL A 34 1.46 6.70 -1.96
C VAL A 34 0.25 6.99 -1.08
N THR A 35 0.40 7.84 -0.05
CA THR A 35 -0.68 8.23 0.87
C THR A 35 -0.52 9.68 1.31
N SER A 36 -1.61 10.40 1.50
CA SER A 36 -1.60 11.81 1.94
C SER A 36 -1.48 11.99 3.46
N GLY A 37 -1.98 11.04 4.27
CA GLY A 37 -2.12 11.21 5.72
C GLY A 37 -1.27 10.27 6.57
N LYS A 38 -0.73 10.78 7.69
CA LYS A 38 -0.05 9.95 8.71
C LYS A 38 -0.96 8.86 9.29
N GLY A 39 -2.23 9.17 9.50
CA GLY A 39 -3.23 8.21 10.00
C GLY A 39 -3.37 6.99 9.09
N MET A 40 -3.49 7.21 7.78
CA MET A 40 -3.60 6.14 6.79
C MET A 40 -2.37 5.21 6.81
N ARG A 41 -1.16 5.79 6.92
CA ARG A 41 0.08 4.99 7.00
C ARG A 41 0.12 4.07 8.21
N ILE A 42 -0.32 4.58 9.36
CA ILE A 42 -0.36 3.80 10.61
C ILE A 42 -1.41 2.71 10.50
N TRP A 43 -2.63 3.08 10.06
CA TRP A 43 -3.73 2.13 9.87
C TRP A 43 -3.36 1.01 8.91
N MET A 44 -2.80 1.31 7.73
CA MET A 44 -2.38 0.29 6.77
C MET A 44 -1.36 -0.67 7.37
N LYS A 45 -0.34 -0.17 8.08
CA LYS A 45 0.66 -1.06 8.72
C LYS A 45 0.03 -2.01 9.72
N GLN A 46 -0.91 -1.53 10.53
CA GLN A 46 -1.61 -2.35 11.52
C GLN A 46 -2.53 -3.35 10.82
N ALA A 47 -3.40 -2.89 9.92
CA ALA A 47 -4.38 -3.73 9.23
C ALA A 47 -3.72 -4.81 8.35
N ILE A 48 -2.57 -4.51 7.73
CA ILE A 48 -1.78 -5.51 6.98
C ILE A 48 -1.17 -6.53 7.94
N ALA A 49 -0.58 -6.09 9.05
CA ALA A 49 0.00 -7.00 10.04
C ALA A 49 -1.07 -7.93 10.66
N GLU A 50 -2.29 -7.43 10.89
CA GLU A 50 -3.41 -8.24 11.39
C GLU A 50 -3.82 -9.33 10.41
N ARG A 51 -3.82 -9.04 9.10
CA ARG A 51 -4.23 -9.99 8.05
C ARG A 51 -3.15 -11.00 7.67
N THR A 52 -1.89 -10.59 7.70
CA THR A 52 -0.76 -11.37 7.15
C THR A 52 0.22 -11.85 8.22
N GLY A 53 0.02 -11.44 9.48
CA GLY A 53 0.92 -11.68 10.60
C GLY A 53 2.13 -10.72 10.67
N ILE A 54 2.45 -10.02 9.58
CA ILE A 54 3.60 -9.09 9.51
C ILE A 54 3.36 -7.95 8.52
N SER A 55 3.71 -6.73 8.90
CA SER A 55 3.79 -5.59 7.97
C SER A 55 5.23 -5.11 7.86
N ALA A 56 5.96 -5.58 6.85
CA ALA A 56 7.34 -5.20 6.58
C ALA A 56 7.51 -4.61 5.17
N ASN A 57 8.62 -3.90 4.96
CA ASN A 57 9.07 -3.40 3.65
C ASN A 57 8.08 -2.48 2.88
N LEU A 58 7.11 -1.89 3.57
CA LEU A 58 6.25 -0.83 3.05
C LEU A 58 6.95 0.53 3.09
N CYS A 59 7.22 1.11 1.92
CA CYS A 59 7.78 2.44 1.75
C CYS A 59 6.66 3.43 1.40
N PHE A 60 6.40 4.37 2.30
CA PHE A 60 5.34 5.35 2.12
C PHE A 60 5.85 6.68 1.60
N LEU A 61 5.18 7.23 0.59
CA LEU A 61 5.44 8.55 0.02
C LEU A 61 4.20 9.44 0.12
N SER A 62 4.40 10.76 0.24
CA SER A 62 3.34 11.72 -0.06
C SER A 62 3.11 11.79 -1.58
N PRO A 63 1.94 12.28 -2.04
CA PRO A 63 1.67 12.43 -3.47
C PRO A 63 2.74 13.28 -4.18
N GLU A 64 3.19 14.37 -3.57
CA GLU A 64 4.21 15.25 -4.14
C GLU A 64 5.54 14.51 -4.28
N GLN A 65 5.94 13.76 -3.24
CA GLN A 65 7.15 12.94 -3.27
C GLN A 65 7.06 11.83 -4.33
N GLY A 66 5.89 11.21 -4.48
CA GLY A 66 5.65 10.18 -5.50
C GLY A 66 5.88 10.71 -6.91
N VAL A 67 5.33 11.89 -7.22
CA VAL A 67 5.53 12.53 -8.54
C VAL A 67 7.00 12.89 -8.76
N TRP A 68 7.65 13.52 -7.79
CA TRP A 68 9.06 13.92 -7.89
C TRP A 68 10.02 12.74 -7.97
N SER A 69 9.70 11.60 -7.37
CA SER A 69 10.54 10.39 -7.44
C SER A 69 10.50 9.67 -8.78
N LEU A 70 9.49 9.97 -9.61
CA LEU A 70 9.27 9.37 -10.93
C LEU A 70 9.65 10.32 -12.08
N ALA A 71 10.02 11.57 -11.77
CA ALA A 71 10.48 12.59 -12.71
C ALA A 71 12.01 12.54 -12.86
#